data_AF-A0A194AMU3-F1
#
_entry.id   AF-A0A194AMU3-F1
#
_cell.length_a   1.000
_cell.length_b   1.000
_cell.length_c   1.000
_cell.angle_alpha   90.00
_cell.angle_beta   90.00
_cell.angle_gamma   90.00
#
_symmetry.space_group_name_H-M   'P 1'
#
loop_
_entity.id
_entity.type
_entity.pdbx_description
1 polymer ?
#
loop_
_entity_poly.entity_id
_entity_poly.type
_entity_poly.pdbx_seq_one_letter_code
_entity_poly.pdbx_strand_id
1 'polypeptide(L)'
;MQTSDLLGILISLLTIKHIHSSTYKFDNDTPQQCGGSTHLAKNAKVTIQGLGKVPNGYCGLVVYAMQDMGDCKYPAICATVSGADMGACRAKVTFTGKYFTQKSDHSKDLDCNTPMRKFCTQGSVLRVEVIEEMSYAKMAPPQSDYTFNATISRVCMTTQETDDIVDEYRAPDLSRGWHMNYVLGVITGCCIASIFLVLLCVTKIYTRNNPYNHIGASSETTTPPKS
;
A
#
# COMPACT_ATOMS: atom_id res chain seq x y z
N MET A 1 -70.86 8.91 -20.25
CA MET A 1 -69.75 9.85 -20.02
C MET A 1 -69.54 9.88 -18.51
N GLN A 2 -68.60 9.13 -17.91
CA GLN A 2 -67.14 9.09 -18.08
C GLN A 2 -66.46 10.05 -17.09
N THR A 3 -65.31 9.60 -16.55
CA THR A 3 -64.26 10.32 -15.79
C THR A 3 -64.21 10.23 -14.25
N SER A 4 -64.32 9.04 -13.65
CA SER A 4 -63.95 8.86 -12.22
C SER A 4 -62.87 7.79 -11.97
N ASP A 5 -62.79 6.75 -12.81
CA ASP A 5 -61.99 5.56 -12.49
C ASP A 5 -60.56 5.56 -13.05
N LEU A 6 -60.12 6.64 -13.70
CA LEU A 6 -58.80 6.71 -14.34
C LEU A 6 -57.70 7.32 -13.47
N LEU A 7 -58.02 7.92 -12.31
CA LEU A 7 -57.01 8.49 -11.41
C LEU A 7 -56.38 7.47 -10.45
N GLY A 8 -57.06 6.36 -10.16
CA GLY A 8 -56.59 5.35 -9.20
C GLY A 8 -55.50 4.40 -9.72
N ILE A 9 -55.37 4.27 -11.05
CA ILE A 9 -54.47 3.29 -11.69
C ILE A 9 -53.10 3.88 -12.04
N LEU A 10 -52.97 5.22 -12.07
CA LEU A 10 -51.72 5.90 -12.42
C LEU A 10 -50.76 6.13 -11.23
N ILE A 11 -51.22 5.98 -9.97
CA ILE A 11 -50.38 6.22 -8.78
C ILE A 11 -49.54 4.98 -8.39
N SER A 12 -49.91 3.78 -8.87
CA SER A 12 -49.23 2.52 -8.51
C SER A 12 -48.03 2.14 -9.39
N LEU A 13 -47.63 2.97 -10.35
CA LEU A 13 -46.54 2.66 -11.32
C LEU A 13 -45.25 3.45 -11.13
N LEU A 14 -45.16 4.30 -10.11
CA LEU A 14 -43.98 5.12 -9.81
C LEU A 14 -43.43 4.87 -8.40
N THR A 15 -43.40 3.63 -7.93
CA THR A 15 -42.36 3.25 -6.95
C THR A 15 -41.04 3.13 -7.69
N ILE A 16 -40.44 4.27 -8.03
CA ILE A 16 -39.03 4.36 -8.38
C ILE A 16 -38.30 3.79 -7.15
N LYS A 17 -37.82 2.54 -7.24
CA LYS A 17 -36.86 2.03 -6.27
C LYS A 17 -35.65 2.97 -6.33
N HIS A 18 -35.55 3.88 -5.37
CA HIS A 18 -34.39 4.73 -5.21
C HIS A 18 -33.17 3.81 -5.02
N ILE A 19 -32.37 3.67 -6.07
CA ILE A 19 -31.05 3.05 -6.00
C ILE A 19 -30.22 4.01 -5.15
N HIS A 20 -29.95 3.63 -3.90
CA HIS A 20 -29.10 4.43 -3.03
C HIS A 20 -27.68 4.41 -3.59
N SER A 21 -27.19 5.56 -4.04
CA SER A 21 -25.84 5.74 -4.57
C SER A 21 -25.09 6.74 -3.72
N SER A 22 -23.95 6.33 -3.16
CA SER A 22 -23.02 7.20 -2.45
C SER A 22 -21.79 7.45 -3.30
N THR A 23 -21.31 8.69 -3.34
CA THR A 23 -20.12 9.07 -4.10
C THR A 23 -19.02 9.51 -3.14
N TYR A 24 -17.84 8.91 -3.29
CA TYR A 24 -16.62 9.24 -2.56
C TYR A 24 -15.61 9.85 -3.52
N LYS A 25 -14.97 10.93 -3.08
CA LYS A 25 -13.96 11.65 -3.83
C LYS A 25 -12.60 11.46 -3.19
N PHE A 26 -11.63 11.14 -4.01
CA PHE A 26 -10.22 11.05 -3.65
C PHE A 26 -9.53 12.27 -4.23
N ASP A 27 -9.56 13.36 -3.46
CA ASP A 27 -8.91 14.63 -3.78
C ASP A 27 -8.45 15.34 -2.48
N ASN A 28 -7.64 16.39 -2.63
CA ASN A 28 -7.16 17.21 -1.52
C ASN A 28 -8.25 18.09 -0.89
N ASP A 29 -9.36 18.34 -1.60
CA ASP A 29 -10.44 19.22 -1.16
C ASP A 29 -11.40 18.51 -0.19
N THR A 30 -11.45 17.18 -0.24
CA THR A 30 -12.31 16.34 0.61
C THR A 30 -11.52 15.30 1.43
N PRO A 31 -10.51 15.73 2.22
CA PRO A 31 -9.60 14.81 2.90
C PRO A 31 -10.30 13.91 3.93
N GLN A 32 -11.48 14.30 4.43
CA GLN A 32 -12.27 13.53 5.38
C GLN A 32 -12.87 12.23 4.79
N GLN A 33 -12.97 12.14 3.45
CA GLN A 33 -13.46 10.92 2.79
C GLN A 33 -12.37 9.87 2.61
N CYS A 34 -11.13 10.25 2.91
CA CYS A 34 -9.95 9.43 2.77
C CYS A 34 -9.71 8.56 4.00
N GLY A 35 -9.45 7.27 3.81
CA GLY A 35 -9.28 6.29 4.89
C GLY A 35 -10.59 5.80 5.50
N GLY A 36 -11.73 6.15 4.91
CA GLY A 36 -13.05 5.80 5.40
C GLY A 36 -13.48 4.36 5.11
N SER A 37 -14.65 4.00 5.61
CA SER A 37 -15.32 2.76 5.26
C SER A 37 -16.82 2.95 5.06
N THR A 38 -17.42 2.06 4.28
CA THR A 38 -18.85 2.09 3.97
C THR A 38 -19.42 0.69 3.81
N HIS A 39 -20.71 0.56 4.09
CA HIS A 39 -21.46 -0.67 3.82
C HIS A 39 -22.19 -0.58 2.49
N LEU A 40 -22.16 -1.67 1.72
CA LEU A 40 -22.83 -1.81 0.43
C LEU A 40 -24.11 -2.64 0.61
N ALA A 41 -25.25 -1.95 0.63
CA ALA A 41 -26.58 -2.57 0.70
C ALA A 41 -26.93 -3.36 -0.58
N LYS A 42 -27.94 -4.23 -0.49
CA LYS A 42 -28.32 -5.23 -1.52
C LYS A 42 -28.57 -4.66 -2.93
N ASN A 43 -28.95 -3.40 -3.05
CA ASN A 43 -29.16 -2.70 -4.34
C ASN A 43 -28.43 -1.36 -4.42
N ALA A 44 -27.49 -1.09 -3.52
CA ALA A 44 -26.76 0.16 -3.50
C ALA A 44 -25.56 0.11 -4.45
N LYS A 45 -25.10 1.29 -4.85
CA LYS A 45 -23.85 1.48 -5.59
C LYS A 45 -22.98 2.48 -4.86
N VAL A 46 -21.69 2.21 -4.81
CA VAL A 46 -20.70 3.16 -4.31
C VAL A 46 -19.87 3.62 -5.50
N THR A 47 -19.86 4.91 -5.76
CA THR A 47 -19.03 5.51 -6.80
C THR A 47 -17.80 6.14 -6.16
N ILE A 48 -16.62 5.86 -6.70
CA ILE A 48 -15.34 6.44 -6.29
C ILE A 48 -14.81 7.25 -7.45
N GLN A 49 -14.49 8.52 -7.20
CA GLN A 49 -13.94 9.44 -8.18
C GLN A 49 -12.57 9.93 -7.72
N GLY A 50 -11.54 9.70 -8.51
CA GLY A 50 -10.28 10.42 -8.41
C GLY A 50 -10.35 11.64 -9.31
N LEU A 51 -10.33 12.84 -8.73
CA LEU A 51 -10.42 14.12 -9.45
C LEU A 51 -9.19 15.00 -9.25
N GLY A 52 -8.13 14.46 -8.62
CA GLY A 52 -7.06 15.28 -8.11
C GLY A 52 -5.99 14.47 -7.41
N LYS A 53 -5.02 15.22 -6.88
CA LYS A 53 -4.02 14.67 -5.96
C LYS A 53 -4.68 14.20 -4.67
N VAL A 54 -4.22 13.07 -4.15
CA VAL A 54 -4.68 12.56 -2.84
C VAL A 54 -3.91 13.20 -1.68
N PRO A 55 -4.56 13.36 -0.50
CA PRO A 55 -3.89 13.89 0.69
C PRO A 55 -2.67 13.05 1.06
N ASN A 56 -1.50 13.69 1.14
CA ASN A 56 -0.22 13.04 1.50
C ASN A 56 0.21 11.88 0.58
N GLY A 57 -0.32 11.80 -0.65
CA GLY A 57 0.08 10.78 -1.62
C GLY A 57 -0.54 9.39 -1.41
N TYR A 58 -1.49 9.23 -0.48
CA TYR A 58 -2.23 8.00 -0.30
C TYR A 58 -3.69 8.25 0.05
N CYS A 59 -4.59 7.47 -0.55
CA CYS A 59 -5.96 7.42 -0.10
C CYS A 59 -6.57 6.03 -0.23
N GLY A 60 -7.44 5.67 0.71
CA GLY A 60 -8.11 4.37 0.71
C GLY A 60 -9.57 4.45 1.10
N LEU A 61 -10.40 3.56 0.56
CA LEU A 61 -11.76 3.32 1.00
C LEU A 61 -12.00 1.82 1.16
N VAL A 62 -12.61 1.43 2.27
CA VAL A 62 -13.01 0.04 2.52
C VAL A 62 -14.52 -0.11 2.33
N VAL A 63 -14.93 -0.97 1.39
CA VAL A 63 -16.33 -1.25 1.11
C VAL A 63 -16.68 -2.65 1.59
N TYR A 64 -17.55 -2.73 2.60
CA TYR A 64 -18.06 -3.99 3.15
C TYR A 64 -19.34 -4.38 2.44
N ALA A 65 -19.42 -5.58 1.85
CA ALA A 65 -20.69 -6.13 1.39
C ALA A 65 -21.33 -7.00 2.47
N MET A 66 -22.56 -6.69 2.86
CA MET A 66 -23.31 -7.51 3.82
C MET A 66 -23.67 -8.86 3.19
N GLN A 67 -23.37 -10.01 3.77
CA GLN A 67 -23.42 -11.32 3.08
C GLN A 67 -24.77 -11.72 2.45
N ASP A 68 -25.90 -11.09 2.81
CA ASP A 68 -27.23 -11.54 2.38
C ASP A 68 -27.62 -11.08 0.95
N MET A 69 -27.30 -11.92 -0.06
CA MET A 69 -27.83 -11.81 -1.43
C MET A 69 -28.99 -12.79 -1.71
N GLY A 70 -29.63 -13.40 -0.71
CA GLY A 70 -30.67 -14.41 -0.93
C GLY A 70 -30.16 -15.61 -1.75
N ASP A 71 -30.87 -15.98 -2.83
CA ASP A 71 -30.61 -17.17 -3.68
C ASP A 71 -29.35 -17.09 -4.56
N CYS A 72 -28.47 -16.11 -4.33
CA CYS A 72 -27.27 -15.96 -5.12
C CYS A 72 -26.23 -17.02 -4.76
N LYS A 73 -25.96 -17.94 -5.68
CA LYS A 73 -24.99 -19.02 -5.49
C LYS A 73 -23.54 -18.52 -5.34
N TYR A 74 -23.17 -17.47 -6.07
CA TYR A 74 -21.82 -16.89 -6.05
C TYR A 74 -21.89 -15.36 -5.87
N PRO A 75 -22.10 -14.87 -4.64
CA PRO A 75 -22.15 -13.44 -4.38
C PRO A 75 -20.75 -12.82 -4.55
N ALA A 76 -20.67 -11.73 -5.33
CA ALA A 76 -19.43 -11.00 -5.54
C ALA A 76 -19.63 -9.48 -5.40
N ILE A 77 -18.54 -8.80 -5.02
CA ILE A 77 -18.39 -7.36 -5.11
C ILE A 77 -17.59 -7.07 -6.37
N CYS A 78 -18.11 -6.21 -7.24
CA CYS A 78 -17.43 -5.85 -8.48
C CYS A 78 -17.20 -4.34 -8.54
N ALA A 79 -15.96 -3.94 -8.83
CA ALA A 79 -15.60 -2.61 -9.25
C ALA A 79 -15.61 -2.55 -10.79
N THR A 80 -16.31 -1.58 -11.36
CA THR A 80 -16.30 -1.29 -12.80
C THR A 80 -15.77 0.12 -13.00
N VAL A 81 -14.73 0.28 -13.80
CA VAL A 81 -14.14 1.58 -14.15
C VAL A 81 -14.79 2.06 -15.44
N SER A 82 -15.49 3.18 -15.35
CA SER A 82 -16.23 3.79 -16.46
C SER A 82 -15.36 4.73 -17.30
N GLY A 83 -14.29 5.26 -16.70
CA GLY A 83 -13.28 6.08 -17.36
C GLY A 83 -12.08 6.26 -16.44
N ALA A 84 -10.90 6.26 -17.02
CA ALA A 84 -9.65 6.53 -16.33
C ALA A 84 -8.68 7.21 -17.30
N ASP A 85 -8.01 8.23 -16.81
CA ASP A 85 -6.85 8.87 -17.42
C ASP A 85 -5.74 8.84 -16.38
N MET A 86 -4.65 8.14 -16.66
CA MET A 86 -3.53 7.92 -15.73
C MET A 86 -2.25 8.54 -16.29
N GLY A 87 -2.37 9.68 -16.97
CA GLY A 87 -1.44 10.25 -17.96
C GLY A 87 0.06 10.23 -17.64
N ALA A 88 0.49 10.38 -16.38
CA ALA A 88 1.90 10.46 -16.03
C ALA A 88 2.51 9.23 -15.33
N CYS A 89 1.79 8.12 -15.17
CA CYS A 89 2.24 6.95 -14.38
C CYS A 89 2.64 7.27 -12.92
N ARG A 90 2.26 8.43 -12.40
CA ARG A 90 2.62 8.91 -11.06
C ARG A 90 1.64 8.47 -9.98
N ALA A 91 0.57 7.78 -10.38
CA ALA A 91 -0.45 7.25 -9.50
C ALA A 91 -0.82 5.85 -9.92
N LYS A 92 -1.19 5.04 -8.93
CA LYS A 92 -1.70 3.69 -9.10
C LYS A 92 -2.94 3.52 -8.24
N VAL A 93 -3.98 2.93 -8.81
CA VAL A 93 -5.20 2.56 -8.10
C VAL A 93 -5.26 1.05 -7.96
N THR A 94 -5.31 0.54 -6.74
CA THR A 94 -5.35 -0.90 -6.45
C THR A 94 -6.72 -1.27 -5.90
N PHE A 95 -7.34 -2.28 -6.50
CA PHE A 95 -8.60 -2.87 -6.05
C PHE A 95 -8.30 -4.23 -5.43
N THR A 96 -8.53 -4.39 -4.13
CA THR A 96 -8.17 -5.61 -3.39
C THR A 96 -9.40 -6.22 -2.72
N GLY A 97 -9.77 -7.42 -3.15
CA GLY A 97 -10.74 -8.26 -2.46
C GLY A 97 -10.11 -8.96 -1.27
N LYS A 98 -10.68 -8.75 -0.07
CA LYS A 98 -10.19 -9.36 1.16
C LYS A 98 -10.94 -10.64 1.49
N TYR A 99 -10.19 -11.70 1.78
CA TYR A 99 -10.72 -13.02 2.13
C TYR A 99 -10.24 -13.42 3.51
N PHE A 100 -11.14 -13.44 4.49
CA PHE A 100 -10.78 -13.81 5.86
C PHE A 100 -10.57 -15.32 6.06
N THR A 101 -11.04 -16.14 5.11
CA THR A 101 -10.94 -17.60 5.14
C THR A 101 -9.85 -18.14 4.23
N GLN A 102 -9.22 -17.30 3.42
CA GLN A 102 -8.17 -17.70 2.48
C GLN A 102 -6.82 -17.09 2.91
N LYS A 103 -5.73 -17.68 2.40
CA LYS A 103 -4.37 -17.28 2.76
C LYS A 103 -3.92 -16.00 2.06
N SER A 104 -4.48 -15.71 0.89
CA SER A 104 -4.12 -14.57 0.05
C SER A 104 -5.36 -13.75 -0.31
N ASP A 105 -5.16 -12.44 -0.36
CA ASP A 105 -6.11 -11.53 -0.96
C ASP A 105 -5.92 -11.50 -2.48
N HIS A 106 -6.93 -11.08 -3.21
CA HIS A 106 -6.84 -10.90 -4.66
C HIS A 106 -6.87 -9.42 -4.98
N SER A 107 -5.92 -8.95 -5.79
CA SER A 107 -5.81 -7.55 -6.18
C SER A 107 -5.68 -7.35 -7.68
N LYS A 108 -6.18 -6.21 -8.15
CA LYS A 108 -5.96 -5.74 -9.51
C LYS A 108 -5.62 -4.26 -9.53
N ASP A 109 -4.58 -3.94 -10.27
CA ASP A 109 -4.08 -2.58 -10.40
C ASP A 109 -4.64 -1.91 -11.66
N LEU A 110 -4.94 -0.62 -11.52
CA LEU A 110 -5.20 0.35 -12.57
C LEU A 110 -4.07 1.38 -12.51
N ASP A 111 -3.27 1.43 -13.56
CA ASP A 111 -2.22 2.42 -13.76
C ASP A 111 -2.16 2.83 -15.23
N CYS A 112 -1.14 3.61 -15.60
CA CYS A 112 -0.94 4.06 -16.98
C CYS A 112 -0.67 2.95 -18.00
N ASN A 113 -0.15 1.80 -17.56
CA ASN A 113 0.20 0.65 -18.42
C ASN A 113 -0.86 -0.45 -18.37
N THR A 114 -1.61 -0.51 -17.26
CA THR A 114 -2.52 -1.59 -16.93
C THR A 114 -3.94 -1.03 -16.85
N PRO A 115 -4.69 -1.01 -17.97
CA PRO A 115 -6.08 -0.60 -17.93
C PRO A 115 -6.92 -1.66 -17.21
N MET A 116 -7.69 -1.22 -16.22
CA MET A 116 -8.69 -2.08 -15.58
C MET A 116 -10.09 -1.59 -15.95
N ARG A 117 -10.90 -2.45 -16.58
CA ARG A 117 -12.32 -2.16 -16.83
C ARG A 117 -13.24 -2.68 -15.73
N LYS A 118 -12.94 -3.87 -15.23
CA LYS A 118 -13.75 -4.54 -14.21
C LYS A 118 -12.87 -5.46 -13.38
N PHE A 119 -13.15 -5.51 -12.09
CA PHE A 119 -12.58 -6.46 -11.15
C PHE A 119 -13.70 -6.95 -10.24
N CYS A 120 -13.83 -8.26 -10.08
CA CYS A 120 -14.79 -8.88 -9.17
C CYS A 120 -14.04 -9.69 -8.12
N THR A 121 -14.65 -9.81 -6.96
CA THR A 121 -14.14 -10.63 -5.88
C THR A 121 -15.30 -11.20 -5.08
N GLN A 122 -15.16 -12.44 -4.65
CA GLN A 122 -16.07 -13.09 -3.70
C GLN A 122 -15.71 -12.79 -2.24
N GLY A 123 -14.67 -11.98 -2.01
CA GLY A 123 -14.33 -11.46 -0.69
C GLY A 123 -15.50 -10.65 -0.11
N SER A 124 -15.65 -10.67 1.21
CA SER A 124 -16.70 -9.90 1.89
C SER A 124 -16.39 -8.40 1.94
N VAL A 125 -15.16 -8.01 1.59
CA VAL A 125 -14.67 -6.65 1.62
C VAL A 125 -13.88 -6.36 0.35
N LEU A 126 -14.16 -5.21 -0.25
CA LEU A 126 -13.36 -4.66 -1.32
C LEU A 126 -12.66 -3.39 -0.81
N ARG A 127 -11.34 -3.38 -0.83
CA ARG A 127 -10.54 -2.19 -0.56
C ARG A 127 -10.14 -1.53 -1.88
N VAL A 128 -10.30 -0.22 -1.98
CA VAL A 128 -9.80 0.57 -3.10
C VAL A 128 -8.78 1.56 -2.55
N GLU A 129 -7.57 1.52 -3.08
CA GLU A 129 -6.45 2.36 -2.65
C GLU A 129 -5.90 3.12 -3.84
N VAL A 130 -5.49 4.37 -3.61
CA VAL A 130 -4.73 5.20 -4.53
C VAL A 130 -3.41 5.53 -3.86
N ILE A 131 -2.32 5.25 -4.57
CA ILE A 131 -0.97 5.59 -4.12
C ILE A 131 -0.34 6.45 -5.21
N GLU A 132 0.23 7.57 -4.79
CA GLU A 132 1.04 8.45 -5.63
C GLU A 132 2.52 8.26 -5.36
N GLU A 133 3.34 8.54 -6.38
CA GLU A 133 4.78 8.65 -6.19
C GLU A 133 5.09 9.81 -5.23
N MET A 134 5.95 9.57 -4.23
CA MET A 134 6.27 10.56 -3.19
C MET A 134 6.85 11.87 -3.74
N SER A 135 7.57 11.81 -4.86
CA SER A 135 8.11 12.99 -5.56
C SER A 135 6.98 13.88 -6.08
N TYR A 136 5.92 13.29 -6.61
CA TYR A 136 4.73 13.96 -7.12
C TYR A 136 3.79 14.45 -6.02
N ALA A 137 3.61 13.66 -4.96
CA ALA A 137 2.79 13.99 -3.80
C ALA A 137 3.27 15.27 -3.06
N LYS A 138 4.59 15.53 -3.08
CA LYS A 138 5.21 16.72 -2.45
C LYS A 138 5.22 17.97 -3.32
N MET A 139 4.93 17.87 -4.62
CA MET A 139 4.91 19.02 -5.52
C MET A 139 3.65 19.86 -5.28
N ALA A 140 3.83 21.17 -5.06
CA ALA A 140 2.73 22.13 -4.96
C ALA A 140 1.81 22.03 -6.19
N PRO A 141 0.48 22.08 -6.01
CA PRO A 141 -0.47 21.87 -7.11
C PRO A 141 -0.36 23.00 -8.14
N PRO A 142 -0.47 22.68 -9.44
CA PRO A 142 -1.71 23.11 -10.08
C PRO A 142 -2.35 22.11 -11.06
N GLN A 143 -1.79 20.92 -11.29
CA GLN A 143 -2.35 19.97 -12.26
C GLN A 143 -2.49 18.56 -11.66
N SER A 144 -3.68 17.98 -11.86
CA SER A 144 -3.94 16.57 -11.62
C SER A 144 -3.55 15.79 -12.87
N ASP A 145 -2.54 14.96 -12.77
CA ASP A 145 -2.07 14.12 -13.88
C ASP A 145 -2.88 12.81 -14.02
N TYR A 146 -3.91 12.61 -13.19
CA TYR A 146 -4.82 11.48 -13.32
C TYR A 146 -6.26 11.79 -12.91
N THR A 147 -7.20 11.04 -13.48
CA THR A 147 -8.60 10.98 -13.07
C THR A 147 -9.11 9.55 -13.23
N PHE A 148 -10.04 9.12 -12.39
CA PHE A 148 -10.74 7.85 -12.61
C PHE A 148 -12.13 7.88 -11.99
N ASN A 149 -13.04 7.08 -12.55
CA ASN A 149 -14.38 6.89 -12.02
C ASN A 149 -14.72 5.40 -11.97
N ALA A 150 -14.74 4.86 -10.75
CA ALA A 150 -15.06 3.48 -10.47
C ALA A 150 -16.42 3.38 -9.78
N THR A 151 -17.24 2.42 -10.20
CA THR A 151 -18.50 2.08 -9.54
C THR A 151 -18.40 0.68 -8.95
N ILE A 152 -18.60 0.59 -7.65
CA ILE A 152 -18.63 -0.63 -6.88
C ILE A 152 -20.09 -1.04 -6.69
N SER A 153 -20.38 -2.29 -7.04
CA SER A 153 -21.72 -2.84 -6.94
C SER A 153 -21.66 -4.33 -6.62
N ARG A 154 -22.80 -4.85 -6.16
CA ARG A 154 -22.98 -6.26 -5.86
C ARG A 154 -23.47 -6.96 -7.10
N VAL A 155 -22.86 -8.08 -7.44
CA VAL A 155 -23.24 -8.89 -8.60
C VAL A 155 -23.37 -10.33 -8.17
N CYS A 156 -24.40 -11.00 -8.66
CA CYS A 156 -24.48 -12.45 -8.55
C CYS A 156 -23.78 -13.09 -9.75
N MET A 157 -22.68 -13.78 -9.51
CA MET A 157 -21.93 -14.45 -10.57
C MET A 157 -22.53 -15.82 -10.88
N THR A 158 -22.40 -16.27 -12.12
CA THR A 158 -22.86 -17.59 -12.57
C THR A 158 -21.81 -18.68 -12.31
N THR A 159 -20.53 -18.29 -12.25
CA THR A 159 -19.39 -19.16 -12.01
C THR A 159 -18.55 -18.63 -10.84
N GLN A 160 -17.89 -19.54 -10.12
CA GLN A 160 -16.89 -19.18 -9.14
C GLN A 160 -15.65 -18.66 -9.89
N GLU A 161 -15.24 -17.42 -9.65
CA GLU A 161 -13.97 -16.90 -10.16
C GLU A 161 -12.84 -17.63 -9.40
N THR A 162 -12.17 -18.54 -10.09
CA THR A 162 -10.86 -19.08 -9.70
C THR A 162 -9.80 -18.29 -10.46
N ASP A 163 -9.72 -16.99 -10.20
CA ASP A 163 -8.61 -16.20 -10.73
C ASP A 163 -7.40 -16.46 -9.83
N ASP A 164 -6.64 -17.50 -10.19
CA ASP A 164 -5.29 -17.80 -9.70
C ASP A 164 -4.32 -16.70 -10.15
N ILE A 165 -4.51 -15.49 -9.61
CA ILE A 165 -3.40 -14.55 -9.48
C ILE A 165 -2.86 -14.78 -8.09
N VAL A 166 -2.05 -15.84 -7.98
CA VAL A 166 -1.13 -16.01 -6.86
C VAL A 166 -0.22 -14.80 -6.94
N ASP A 167 -0.52 -13.79 -6.12
CA ASP A 167 0.41 -12.72 -5.83
C ASP A 167 1.67 -13.44 -5.33
N GLU A 168 2.72 -13.47 -6.15
CA GLU A 168 4.02 -14.01 -5.76
C GLU A 168 4.68 -13.02 -4.78
N TYR A 169 3.92 -12.57 -3.77
CA TYR A 169 4.45 -11.99 -2.57
C TYR A 169 5.17 -13.10 -1.82
N ARG A 170 6.41 -13.35 -2.23
CA ARG A 170 7.39 -13.95 -1.34
C ARG A 170 7.60 -12.96 -0.21
N ALA A 171 6.96 -13.22 0.92
CA ALA A 171 7.37 -12.62 2.18
C ALA A 171 8.91 -12.72 2.25
N PRO A 172 9.63 -11.64 2.60
CA PRO A 172 11.08 -11.67 2.65
C PRO A 172 11.47 -12.85 3.52
N ASP A 173 12.19 -13.79 2.91
CA ASP A 173 12.51 -15.07 3.52
C ASP A 173 13.48 -14.81 4.67
N LEU A 174 12.92 -14.53 5.86
CA LEU A 174 13.68 -14.13 7.04
C LEU A 174 14.76 -15.17 7.31
N SER A 175 14.48 -16.46 7.09
CA SER A 175 15.46 -17.54 7.22
C SER A 175 16.73 -17.31 6.38
N ARG A 176 16.58 -16.83 5.14
CA ARG A 176 17.69 -16.55 4.22
C ARG A 176 18.43 -15.27 4.59
N GLY A 177 17.73 -14.24 5.04
CA GLY A 177 18.33 -13.00 5.53
C GLY A 177 19.20 -13.21 6.78
N TRP A 178 18.73 -14.03 7.72
CA TRP A 178 19.50 -14.40 8.92
C TRP A 178 20.76 -15.19 8.59
N HIS A 179 20.69 -16.16 7.67
CA HIS A 179 21.88 -16.89 7.22
C HIS A 179 22.89 -16.00 6.51
N MET A 180 22.44 -15.09 5.64
CA MET A 180 23.35 -14.21 4.90
C MET A 180 24.06 -13.21 5.83
N ASN A 181 23.33 -12.66 6.81
CA ASN A 181 23.91 -11.78 7.84
C ASN A 181 24.89 -12.52 8.76
N TYR A 182 24.59 -13.78 9.12
CA TYR A 182 25.52 -14.61 9.89
C TYR A 182 26.83 -14.86 9.14
N VAL A 183 26.75 -15.22 7.85
CA VAL A 183 27.95 -15.45 7.02
C VAL A 183 28.77 -14.18 6.86
N LEU A 184 28.13 -13.03 6.59
CA LEU A 184 28.80 -11.74 6.52
C LEU A 184 29.49 -11.40 7.84
N GLY A 185 28.83 -11.62 8.99
CA GLY A 185 29.40 -11.40 10.31
C GLY A 185 30.67 -12.22 10.59
N VAL A 186 30.66 -13.52 10.22
CA VAL A 186 31.84 -14.39 10.36
C VAL A 186 33.00 -13.89 9.49
N ILE A 187 32.74 -13.54 8.23
CA ILE A 187 33.77 -13.04 7.31
C ILE A 187 34.40 -11.74 7.86
N THR A 188 33.58 -10.78 8.28
CA THR A 188 34.07 -9.52 8.86
C THR A 188 34.88 -9.77 10.13
N GLY A 189 34.45 -10.71 10.98
CA GLY A 189 35.19 -11.12 12.18
C GLY A 189 36.59 -11.67 11.85
N CYS A 190 36.72 -12.54 10.86
CA CYS A 190 38.02 -13.06 10.40
C CYS A 190 38.93 -11.94 9.86
N CYS A 191 38.40 -10.96 9.13
CA CYS A 191 39.17 -9.82 8.64
C CYS A 191 39.68 -8.91 9.76
N ILE A 192 38.87 -8.64 10.79
CA ILE A 192 39.30 -7.82 11.93
C ILE A 192 40.37 -8.56 12.74
N ALA A 193 40.19 -9.87 12.95
CA ALA A 193 41.16 -10.70 13.68
C ALA A 193 42.52 -10.77 12.96
N SER A 194 42.53 -10.87 11.63
CA SER A 194 43.78 -10.90 10.86
C SER A 194 44.54 -9.58 10.94
N ILE A 195 43.85 -8.43 10.85
CA ILE A 195 44.46 -7.10 11.03
C ILE A 195 45.05 -6.98 12.43
N PHE A 196 44.33 -7.42 13.47
CA PHE A 196 44.82 -7.36 14.84
C PHE A 196 46.07 -8.22 15.06
N LEU A 197 46.13 -9.41 14.47
CA LEU A 197 47.33 -10.26 14.52
C LEU A 197 48.53 -9.61 13.83
N VAL A 198 48.32 -8.96 12.69
CA VAL A 198 49.38 -8.21 12.00
C VAL A 198 49.90 -7.07 12.89
N LEU A 199 49.01 -6.31 13.53
CA LEU A 199 49.39 -5.23 14.44
C LEU A 199 50.18 -5.76 15.65
N LEU A 200 49.78 -6.90 16.24
CA LEU A 200 50.53 -7.52 17.33
C LEU A 200 51.93 -7.97 16.89
N CYS A 201 52.05 -8.55 15.70
CA CYS A 201 53.35 -8.94 15.15
C CYS A 201 54.25 -7.73 14.91
N VAL A 202 53.73 -6.66 14.28
CA VAL A 202 54.48 -5.42 14.05
C VAL A 202 54.89 -4.79 15.39
N THR A 203 53.98 -4.70 16.35
CA THR A 203 54.26 -4.13 17.67
C THR A 203 55.32 -4.94 18.40
N LYS A 204 55.25 -6.27 18.37
CA LYS A 204 56.25 -7.15 18.99
C LYS A 204 57.62 -7.05 18.33
N ILE A 205 57.69 -6.93 17.00
CA ILE A 205 58.94 -6.72 16.28
C ILE A 205 59.51 -5.32 16.59
N TYR A 206 58.65 -4.29 16.59
CA TYR A 206 59.04 -2.92 16.88
C TYR A 206 59.61 -2.77 18.31
N THR A 207 58.93 -3.31 19.32
CA THR A 207 59.41 -3.27 20.72
C THR A 207 60.68 -4.08 20.91
N ARG A 208 60.85 -5.19 20.19
CA ARG A 208 62.08 -5.98 20.24
C ARG A 208 63.27 -5.28 19.56
N ASN A 209 63.03 -4.53 18.48
CA ASN A 209 64.08 -3.82 17.75
C ASN A 209 64.43 -2.45 18.36
N ASN A 210 63.54 -1.82 19.15
CA ASN A 210 63.79 -0.54 19.83
C ASN A 210 63.58 -0.61 21.35
N PRO A 211 64.40 -1.37 22.11
CA PRO A 211 64.21 -1.55 23.55
C PRO A 211 64.47 -0.31 24.44
N TYR A 212 64.96 0.83 23.90
CA TYR A 212 65.48 1.95 24.72
C TYR A 212 64.73 3.29 24.62
N ASN A 213 63.59 3.38 23.93
CA ASN A 213 62.84 4.66 23.85
C ASN A 213 62.06 5.04 25.13
N HIS A 214 62.22 4.32 26.24
CA HIS A 214 61.63 4.66 27.54
C HIS A 214 62.60 5.28 28.57
N ILE A 215 63.86 5.56 28.20
CA ILE A 215 64.80 6.27 29.08
C ILE A 215 64.99 7.69 28.54
N GLY A 216 64.03 8.56 28.78
CA GLY A 216 64.08 9.93 28.26
C GLY A 216 63.05 10.88 28.82
N ALA A 217 62.69 10.76 30.10
CA ALA A 217 61.97 11.82 30.82
C ALA A 217 62.02 11.57 32.33
N SER A 218 63.03 12.10 33.03
CA SER A 218 62.89 12.43 34.45
C SER A 218 63.96 13.42 34.92
N SER A 219 63.46 14.64 35.18
CA SER A 219 63.89 15.61 36.18
C SER A 219 65.23 16.33 36.00
N GLU A 220 65.16 17.44 35.28
CA GLU A 220 66.03 18.61 35.45
C GLU A 220 65.93 19.10 36.92
N THR A 221 66.95 18.81 37.73
CA THR A 221 67.04 19.33 39.11
C THR A 221 67.72 20.69 39.08
N THR A 222 66.92 21.75 39.19
CA THR A 222 67.35 23.14 39.37
C THR A 222 68.06 23.32 40.72
N THR A 223 69.35 23.67 40.70
CA THR A 223 70.09 24.14 41.87
C THR A 223 69.84 25.64 42.12
N PRO A 224 69.57 26.08 43.36
CA PRO A 224 69.56 27.51 43.68
C PRO A 224 70.99 28.00 44.03
N PRO A 225 71.29 29.30 43.80
CA PRO A 225 72.58 29.88 44.14
C PRO A 225 72.69 30.12 45.65
N LYS A 226 73.87 29.84 46.23
CA LYS A 226 74.27 30.34 47.55
C LYS A 226 75.17 31.56 47.40
N SER A 227 74.92 32.50 48.31
CA SER A 227 75.55 33.81 48.54
C SER A 227 77.06 33.85 48.47
#